data_AF-A0A4R5VNG2-F1
#
_entry.id   AF-A0A4R5VNG2-F1
#
_cell.length_a   1.000
_cell.length_b   1.000
_cell.length_c   1.000
_cell.angle_alpha   90.00
_cell.angle_beta   90.00
_cell.angle_gamma   90.00
#
_symmetry.space_group_name_H-M   'P 1'
#
loop_
_entity.id
_entity.type
_entity.pdbx_description
1 polymer ?
#
loop_
_entity_poly.entity_id
_entity_poly.type
_entity_poly.pdbx_seq_one_letter_code
_entity_poly.pdbx_strand_id
1 'polypeptide(L)'
;MKRNTASVVRQFKKALPQFPAGLNQYHSYVKPTAKLPKAPPSLDTYTKIKRWPLDGNAYYGDCTMAAAAHAIHLWNVITHESNPVPLTSEVVREYRKFAKTPQAGLIEANVLKTWHRGGLWGHRILGYTPINVHNIAMIKQAAYLYGLVYVGVQLTKSAEKQYKQRKPWALVRDWKTEIPLGGHAIPIVGYDRDCFYGFIRLSCGSLKSDKGQARHNGNIRRS
;
A
#
# COMPACT_ATOMS: atom_id res chain seq x y z
N MET A 1 31.19 3.51 -28.88
CA MET A 1 30.95 3.14 -27.47
C MET A 1 29.48 2.81 -27.27
N LYS A 2 29.17 1.54 -26.94
CA LYS A 2 27.80 1.07 -26.67
C LYS A 2 27.32 1.68 -25.35
N ARG A 3 26.22 2.45 -25.39
CA ARG A 3 25.54 2.95 -24.19
C ARG A 3 25.10 1.74 -23.37
N ASN A 4 25.73 1.55 -22.22
CA ASN A 4 25.44 0.47 -21.29
C ASN A 4 24.05 0.75 -20.69
N THR A 5 23.01 0.16 -21.27
CA THR A 5 21.66 0.11 -20.70
C THR A 5 21.70 -0.83 -19.50
N ALA A 6 22.30 -0.38 -18.40
CA ALA A 6 22.18 -1.04 -17.12
C ALA A 6 20.70 -0.99 -16.71
N SER A 7 20.02 -2.11 -16.99
CA SER A 7 18.74 -2.56 -16.45
C SER A 7 18.31 -1.75 -15.22
N VAL A 8 17.18 -1.03 -15.34
CA VAL A 8 16.37 -0.61 -14.19
C VAL A 8 16.16 -1.85 -13.34
N VAL A 9 16.96 -1.99 -12.28
CA VAL A 9 16.88 -3.12 -11.36
C VAL A 9 15.44 -3.16 -10.86
N ARG A 10 14.76 -4.24 -11.20
CA ARG A 10 13.34 -4.49 -11.02
C ARG A 10 12.95 -4.21 -9.55
N GLN A 11 12.38 -3.03 -9.27
CA GLN A 11 11.95 -2.55 -7.94
C GLN A 11 10.61 -3.15 -7.48
N PHE A 12 9.88 -3.77 -8.39
CA PHE A 12 8.55 -4.32 -8.16
C PHE A 12 8.64 -5.81 -7.85
N LYS A 13 8.98 -6.15 -6.60
CA LYS A 13 9.40 -7.50 -6.21
C LYS A 13 8.56 -8.18 -5.16
N LYS A 14 7.44 -7.59 -4.76
CA LYS A 14 6.51 -8.26 -3.88
C LYS A 14 6.19 -9.65 -4.43
N ALA A 15 6.30 -10.68 -3.58
CA ALA A 15 5.92 -12.02 -3.96
C ALA A 15 4.41 -12.08 -4.26
N LEU A 16 4.02 -13.06 -5.08
CA LEU A 16 2.63 -13.27 -5.46
C LEU A 16 1.75 -13.33 -4.20
N PRO A 17 0.56 -12.70 -4.24
CA PRO A 17 -0.35 -12.73 -3.10
C PRO A 17 -0.70 -14.19 -2.77
N GLN A 18 -0.69 -14.49 -1.48
CA GLN A 18 -1.24 -15.74 -0.95
C GLN A 18 -2.26 -15.36 0.09
N PHE A 19 -3.48 -15.90 -0.03
CA PHE A 19 -4.49 -15.71 0.99
C PHE A 19 -4.04 -16.44 2.27
N PRO A 20 -4.17 -15.80 3.45
CA PRO A 20 -3.79 -16.44 4.70
C PRO A 20 -4.69 -17.65 4.97
N ALA A 21 -4.08 -18.82 5.13
CA ALA A 21 -4.81 -20.03 5.51
C ALA A 21 -5.44 -19.86 6.90
N GLY A 22 -6.69 -20.31 7.05
CA GLY A 22 -7.41 -20.30 8.33
C GLY A 22 -7.99 -18.96 8.75
N LEU A 23 -8.00 -17.94 7.88
CA LEU A 23 -8.72 -16.68 8.12
C LEU A 23 -9.91 -16.55 7.18
N ASN A 24 -11.03 -16.10 7.74
CA ASN A 24 -12.20 -15.70 6.97
C ASN A 24 -12.02 -14.27 6.43
N GLN A 25 -12.91 -13.83 5.55
CA GLN A 25 -12.93 -12.43 5.12
C GLN A 25 -13.44 -11.51 6.22
N TYR A 26 -13.07 -10.23 6.14
CA TYR A 26 -13.38 -9.19 7.12
C TYR A 26 -14.82 -9.25 7.66
N HIS A 27 -15.81 -9.37 6.78
CA HIS A 27 -17.22 -9.37 7.15
C HIS A 27 -17.60 -10.53 8.08
N SER A 28 -16.88 -11.66 8.06
CA SER A 28 -17.13 -12.82 8.94
C SER A 28 -16.76 -12.54 10.39
N TYR A 29 -15.94 -11.52 10.66
CA TYR A 29 -15.55 -11.10 12.01
C TYR A 29 -16.42 -9.95 12.54
N VAL A 30 -17.38 -9.48 11.74
CA VAL A 30 -18.36 -8.48 12.14
C VAL A 30 -19.60 -9.22 12.60
N LYS A 31 -20.06 -8.95 13.83
CA LYS A 31 -21.33 -9.52 14.32
C LYS A 31 -22.44 -9.18 13.32
N PRO A 32 -23.29 -10.12 12.88
CA PRO A 32 -24.36 -9.84 11.91
C PRO A 32 -25.31 -8.72 12.37
N THR A 33 -25.48 -8.57 13.68
CA THR A 33 -26.31 -7.55 14.30
C THR A 33 -25.59 -6.22 14.54
N ALA A 34 -24.26 -6.18 14.39
CA ALA A 34 -23.49 -4.96 14.57
C ALA A 34 -23.50 -4.13 13.28
N LYS A 35 -24.00 -2.90 13.38
CA LYS A 35 -23.82 -1.89 12.33
C LYS A 35 -22.47 -1.22 12.54
N LEU A 36 -21.46 -1.63 11.78
CA LEU A 36 -20.20 -0.89 11.75
C LEU A 36 -20.43 0.55 11.27
N PRO A 37 -19.69 1.53 11.81
CA PRO A 37 -19.75 2.90 11.32
C PRO A 37 -19.54 2.96 9.81
N LYS A 38 -20.41 3.70 9.11
CA LYS A 38 -20.22 3.96 7.68
C LYS A 38 -18.98 4.81 7.51
N ALA A 39 -18.14 4.45 6.53
CA ALA A 39 -17.01 5.27 6.15
C ALA A 39 -17.48 6.67 5.68
N PRO A 40 -16.80 7.77 6.07
CA PRO A 40 -17.09 9.08 5.51
C PRO A 40 -16.85 9.11 3.99
N PRO A 41 -17.35 10.13 3.27
CA PRO A 41 -17.09 10.26 1.82
C PRO A 41 -15.60 10.38 1.46
N SER A 42 -14.78 10.90 2.38
CA SER A 42 -13.34 11.03 2.26
C SER A 42 -12.63 10.81 3.58
N LEU A 43 -11.41 10.30 3.52
CA LEU A 43 -10.48 10.14 4.64
C LEU A 43 -9.11 10.62 4.18
N ASP A 44 -8.53 11.58 4.89
CA ASP A 44 -7.16 12.02 4.64
C ASP A 44 -6.31 11.89 5.92
N THR A 45 -5.71 10.72 6.09
CA THR A 45 -4.63 10.53 7.07
C THR A 45 -3.25 10.65 6.43
N TYR A 46 -3.18 10.62 5.09
CA TYR A 46 -1.94 10.69 4.33
C TYR A 46 -1.20 12.00 4.62
N THR A 47 -1.91 13.13 4.62
CA THR A 47 -1.34 14.46 4.84
C THR A 47 -0.95 14.73 6.28
N LYS A 48 -1.40 13.90 7.23
CA LYS A 48 -1.00 14.01 8.64
C LYS A 48 0.45 13.61 8.88
N ILE A 49 1.04 12.80 7.99
CA ILE A 49 2.46 12.47 8.01
C ILE A 49 3.20 13.39 7.04
N LYS A 50 4.02 14.29 7.59
CA LYS A 50 4.80 15.27 6.82
C LYS A 50 5.77 14.62 5.85
N ARG A 51 6.39 13.51 6.25
CA ARG A 51 7.38 12.79 5.46
C ARG A 51 7.29 11.30 5.75
N TRP A 52 6.86 10.57 4.73
CA TRP A 52 6.92 9.12 4.70
C TRP A 52 8.34 8.67 4.30
N PRO A 53 9.01 7.84 5.12
CA PRO A 53 10.33 7.32 4.81
C PRO A 53 10.31 6.26 3.70
N LEU A 54 11.42 6.12 2.97
CA LEU A 54 11.58 5.09 1.94
C LEU A 54 11.71 3.68 2.52
N ASP A 55 12.34 3.59 3.69
CA ASP A 55 12.63 2.35 4.42
C ASP A 55 13.31 1.25 3.61
N GLY A 56 14.25 1.64 2.72
CA GLY A 56 15.06 0.71 1.96
C GLY A 56 14.46 0.29 0.61
N ASN A 57 13.19 0.60 0.37
CA ASN A 57 12.39 0.17 -0.78
C ASN A 57 12.88 0.72 -2.14
N ALA A 58 13.80 1.68 -2.13
CA ALA A 58 14.52 2.11 -3.33
C ALA A 58 15.58 1.10 -3.81
N TYR A 59 16.10 0.28 -2.90
CA TYR A 59 17.25 -0.60 -3.11
C TYR A 59 16.93 -2.08 -2.88
N TYR A 60 15.90 -2.39 -2.10
CA TYR A 60 15.52 -3.75 -1.70
C TYR A 60 14.08 -4.09 -2.10
N GLY A 61 13.76 -5.38 -2.14
CA GLY A 61 12.37 -5.87 -2.30
C GLY A 61 11.53 -5.74 -1.02
N ASP A 62 11.82 -4.81 -0.13
CA ASP A 62 11.30 -4.76 1.24
C ASP A 62 9.96 -4.02 1.40
N CYS A 63 9.28 -3.70 0.29
CA CYS A 63 7.98 -3.01 0.28
C CYS A 63 6.97 -3.50 1.32
N THR A 64 6.97 -4.80 1.62
CA THR A 64 6.08 -5.37 2.63
C THR A 64 6.45 -4.98 4.07
N MET A 65 7.75 -4.88 4.37
CA MET A 65 8.23 -4.41 5.68
C MET A 65 8.13 -2.89 5.78
N ALA A 66 8.41 -2.15 4.69
CA ALA A 66 8.19 -0.71 4.63
C ALA A 66 6.71 -0.36 4.92
N ALA A 67 5.76 -1.06 4.31
CA ALA A 67 4.33 -0.87 4.58
C ALA A 67 3.97 -1.13 6.06
N ALA A 68 4.60 -2.10 6.72
CA ALA A 68 4.40 -2.37 8.15
C ALA A 68 4.99 -1.27 9.04
N ALA A 69 6.18 -0.74 8.71
CA ALA A 69 6.76 0.41 9.41
C ALA A 69 5.89 1.67 9.25
N HIS A 70 5.36 1.90 8.04
CA HIS A 70 4.43 2.99 7.72
C HIS A 70 3.12 2.88 8.51
N ALA A 71 2.63 1.67 8.72
CA ALA A 71 1.46 1.42 9.57
C ALA A 71 1.70 1.88 11.02
N ILE A 72 2.85 1.57 11.62
CA ILE A 72 3.19 2.00 12.99
C ILE A 72 3.24 3.52 13.08
N HIS A 73 3.93 4.18 12.13
CA HIS A 73 4.00 5.63 12.08
C HIS A 73 2.61 6.27 11.91
N LEU A 74 1.77 5.70 11.05
CA LEU A 74 0.40 6.17 10.87
C LEU A 74 -0.42 6.03 12.15
N TRP A 75 -0.37 4.87 12.80
CA TRP A 75 -1.12 4.62 14.02
C TRP A 75 -0.77 5.62 15.10
N ASN A 76 0.53 5.85 15.36
CA ASN A 76 0.98 6.91 16.27
C ASN A 76 0.34 8.28 15.96
N VAL A 77 0.30 8.67 14.69
CA VAL A 77 -0.28 9.96 14.30
C VAL A 77 -1.79 10.02 14.51
N ILE A 78 -2.53 8.95 14.21
CA ILE A 78 -4.00 8.96 14.29
C ILE A 78 -4.54 8.64 15.69
N THR A 79 -3.75 7.96 16.53
CA THR A 79 -4.11 7.64 17.93
C THR A 79 -3.45 8.57 18.96
N HIS A 80 -2.58 9.48 18.51
CA HIS A 80 -1.78 10.35 19.38
C HIS A 80 -0.83 9.58 20.31
N GLU A 81 -0.31 8.45 19.83
CA GLU A 81 0.68 7.63 20.52
C GLU A 81 2.10 7.91 20.00
N SER A 82 3.10 7.39 20.73
CA SER A 82 4.52 7.57 20.42
C SER A 82 5.29 6.26 20.43
N ASN A 83 4.69 5.17 19.93
CA ASN A 83 5.38 3.88 19.81
C ASN A 83 6.65 4.04 18.97
N PRO A 84 7.77 3.36 19.31
CA PRO A 84 8.97 3.39 18.48
C PRO A 84 8.70 3.04 17.01
N VAL A 85 8.99 3.97 16.11
CA VAL A 85 8.95 3.74 14.66
C VAL A 85 10.35 3.25 14.24
N PRO A 86 10.47 2.10 13.55
CA PRO A 86 11.77 1.55 13.18
C PRO A 86 12.51 2.49 12.22
N LEU A 87 13.82 2.59 12.38
CA LEU A 87 14.66 3.29 11.40
C LEU A 87 14.76 2.47 10.11
N THR A 88 15.06 3.12 9.00
CA THR A 88 15.26 2.45 7.70
C THR A 88 16.26 1.29 7.78
N SER A 89 17.35 1.41 8.54
CA SER A 89 18.33 0.32 8.71
C SER A 89 17.74 -0.90 9.45
N GLU A 90 16.77 -0.68 10.33
CA GLU A 90 16.07 -1.72 11.09
C GLU A 90 15.01 -2.40 10.24
N VAL A 91 14.33 -1.65 9.37
CA VAL A 91 13.39 -2.21 8.39
C VAL A 91 14.12 -3.16 7.44
N VAL A 92 15.26 -2.71 6.88
CA VAL A 92 16.08 -3.54 5.98
C VAL A 92 16.67 -4.75 6.72
N ARG A 93 17.13 -4.57 7.97
CA ARG A 93 17.65 -5.68 8.79
C ARG A 93 16.58 -6.73 9.06
N GLU A 94 15.36 -6.32 9.39
CA GLU A 94 14.24 -7.23 9.63
C GLU A 94 13.84 -7.97 8.36
N TYR A 95 13.74 -7.25 7.23
CA TYR A 95 13.48 -7.84 5.91
C TYR A 95 14.46 -8.97 5.57
N ARG A 96 15.76 -8.75 5.79
CA ARG A 96 16.83 -9.72 5.48
C ARG A 96 16.75 -11.02 6.29
N LYS A 97 16.05 -11.04 7.42
CA LYS A 97 15.82 -12.30 8.17
C LYS A 97 14.92 -13.28 7.42
N PHE A 98 14.04 -12.76 6.56
CA PHE A 98 13.01 -13.55 5.87
C PHE A 98 13.29 -13.67 4.37
N ALA A 99 13.97 -12.70 3.78
CA ALA A 99 14.21 -12.64 2.35
C ALA A 99 15.33 -13.60 1.92
N LYS A 100 15.06 -14.41 0.88
CA LYS A 100 16.06 -15.33 0.30
C LYS A 100 17.20 -14.59 -0.40
N THR A 101 16.89 -13.45 -1.01
CA THR A 101 17.83 -12.53 -1.63
C THR A 101 17.38 -11.10 -1.33
N PRO A 102 18.25 -10.09 -1.48
CA PRO A 102 17.87 -8.70 -1.29
C PRO A 102 16.60 -8.29 -2.08
N GLN A 103 16.36 -8.91 -3.25
CA GLN A 103 15.31 -8.51 -4.19
C GLN A 103 14.18 -9.52 -4.29
N ALA A 104 14.09 -10.49 -3.38
CA ALA A 104 13.12 -11.59 -3.46
C ALA A 104 11.68 -11.16 -3.15
N GLY A 105 11.51 -10.04 -2.44
CA GLY A 105 10.23 -9.68 -1.82
C GLY A 105 9.76 -10.65 -0.74
N LEU A 106 8.62 -10.33 -0.13
CA LEU A 106 7.91 -11.21 0.79
C LEU A 106 6.41 -11.30 0.44
N ILE A 107 5.74 -12.24 1.07
CA ILE A 107 4.29 -12.43 1.01
C ILE A 107 3.66 -11.66 2.18
N GLU A 108 2.72 -10.75 1.91
CA GLU A 108 2.09 -9.89 2.91
C GLU A 108 1.43 -10.66 4.04
N ALA A 109 0.69 -11.73 3.70
CA ALA A 109 0.06 -12.59 4.69
C ALA A 109 1.07 -13.23 5.66
N ASN A 110 2.27 -13.58 5.18
CA ASN A 110 3.33 -14.10 6.05
C ASN A 110 3.93 -12.99 6.93
N VAL A 111 4.10 -11.78 6.40
CA VAL A 111 4.54 -10.61 7.19
C VAL A 111 3.53 -10.29 8.29
N LEU A 112 2.23 -10.25 7.97
CA LEU A 112 1.16 -10.04 8.94
C LEU A 112 1.07 -11.18 9.97
N LYS A 113 1.25 -12.44 9.55
CA LYS A 113 1.32 -13.60 10.46
C LYS A 113 2.48 -13.48 11.44
N THR A 114 3.66 -13.12 10.96
CA THR A 114 4.84 -12.87 11.80
C THR A 114 4.56 -11.74 12.77
N TRP A 115 4.04 -10.62 12.28
CA TRP A 115 3.73 -9.46 13.11
C TRP A 115 2.71 -9.77 14.21
N HIS A 116 1.68 -10.56 13.90
CA HIS A 116 0.69 -10.99 14.87
C HIS A 116 1.27 -11.95 15.93
N ARG A 117 2.07 -12.94 15.51
CA ARG A 117 2.55 -14.02 16.40
C ARG A 117 3.83 -13.68 17.16
N GLY A 118 4.84 -13.23 16.45
CA GLY A 118 6.17 -12.93 17.00
C GLY A 118 6.45 -11.44 17.18
N GLY A 119 5.69 -10.59 16.50
CA GLY A 119 5.92 -9.15 16.48
C GLY A 119 6.92 -8.72 15.41
N LEU A 120 6.97 -7.41 15.17
CA LEU A 120 7.99 -6.72 14.40
C LEU A 120 8.45 -5.51 15.21
N TRP A 121 9.77 -5.36 15.36
CA TRP A 121 10.39 -4.25 16.12
C TRP A 121 9.83 -4.05 17.53
N GLY A 122 9.48 -5.13 18.23
CA GLY A 122 8.91 -5.08 19.58
C GLY A 122 7.40 -4.84 19.64
N HIS A 123 6.72 -4.69 18.51
CA HIS A 123 5.28 -4.44 18.43
C HIS A 123 4.53 -5.63 17.83
N ARG A 124 3.32 -5.90 18.33
CA ARG A 124 2.42 -6.94 17.78
C ARG A 124 1.09 -6.32 17.35
N ILE A 125 0.57 -6.78 16.22
CA ILE A 125 -0.82 -6.50 15.84
C ILE A 125 -1.76 -7.51 16.50
N LEU A 126 -2.93 -7.03 16.95
CA LEU A 126 -3.94 -7.89 17.57
C LEU A 126 -4.51 -8.93 16.60
N GLY A 127 -4.60 -8.58 15.31
CA GLY A 127 -5.08 -9.47 14.28
C GLY A 127 -5.03 -8.83 12.90
N TYR A 128 -5.35 -9.62 11.89
CA TYR A 128 -5.50 -9.20 10.50
C TYR A 128 -6.50 -10.12 9.81
N THR A 129 -7.10 -9.67 8.71
CA THR A 129 -8.08 -10.45 7.95
C THR A 129 -8.06 -10.01 6.47
N PRO A 130 -8.23 -10.94 5.52
CA PRO A 130 -8.39 -10.59 4.11
C PRO A 130 -9.69 -9.82 3.86
N ILE A 131 -9.65 -8.91 2.89
CA ILE A 131 -10.80 -8.13 2.44
C ILE A 131 -11.11 -8.47 0.97
N ASN A 132 -12.39 -8.47 0.59
CA ASN A 132 -12.76 -8.58 -0.81
C ASN A 132 -12.31 -7.32 -1.55
N VAL A 133 -11.32 -7.46 -2.43
CA VAL A 133 -10.72 -6.35 -3.20
C VAL A 133 -11.70 -5.67 -4.16
N HIS A 134 -12.82 -6.31 -4.48
CA HIS A 134 -13.87 -5.73 -5.33
C HIS A 134 -14.91 -4.94 -4.53
N ASN A 135 -14.91 -5.02 -3.21
CA ASN A 135 -15.84 -4.30 -2.37
C ASN A 135 -15.24 -2.98 -1.88
N ILE A 136 -15.32 -1.95 -2.73
CA ILE A 136 -14.77 -0.62 -2.48
C ILE A 136 -15.33 0.01 -1.19
N ALA A 137 -16.62 -0.20 -0.89
CA ALA A 137 -17.23 0.31 0.34
C ALA A 137 -16.59 -0.32 1.58
N MET A 138 -16.31 -1.63 1.54
CA MET A 138 -15.62 -2.34 2.61
C MET A 138 -14.18 -1.87 2.78
N ILE A 139 -13.45 -1.61 1.69
CA ILE A 139 -12.07 -1.09 1.74
C ILE A 139 -12.06 0.29 2.42
N LYS A 140 -12.97 1.19 2.02
CA LYS A 140 -13.11 2.52 2.64
C LYS A 140 -13.46 2.42 4.13
N GLN A 141 -14.37 1.52 4.49
CA GLN A 141 -14.74 1.27 5.88
C GLN A 141 -13.58 0.71 6.71
N ALA A 142 -12.82 -0.26 6.18
CA ALA A 142 -11.67 -0.82 6.86
C ALA A 142 -10.55 0.22 7.06
N ALA A 143 -10.25 1.04 6.06
CA ALA A 143 -9.29 2.13 6.20
C ALA A 143 -9.75 3.17 7.24
N TYR A 144 -11.05 3.46 7.30
CA TYR A 144 -11.61 4.37 8.32
C TYR A 144 -11.51 3.81 9.74
N LEU A 145 -11.83 2.53 9.93
CA LEU A 145 -11.88 1.91 11.26
C LEU A 145 -10.52 1.52 11.81
N TYR A 146 -9.59 1.07 10.96
CA TYR A 146 -8.30 0.53 11.37
C TYR A 146 -7.11 1.41 10.96
N GLY A 147 -7.38 2.56 10.36
CA GLY A 147 -6.38 3.52 9.87
C GLY A 147 -5.83 3.19 8.48
N LEU A 148 -5.77 1.92 8.09
CA LEU A 148 -5.26 1.52 6.78
C LEU A 148 -5.83 0.19 6.27
N VAL A 149 -5.64 -0.05 4.97
CA VAL A 149 -5.75 -1.37 4.34
C VAL A 149 -4.41 -1.69 3.69
N TYR A 150 -3.83 -2.83 4.05
CA TYR A 150 -2.58 -3.31 3.46
C TYR A 150 -2.90 -4.04 2.14
N VAL A 151 -2.51 -3.45 1.00
CA VAL A 151 -2.79 -3.99 -0.33
C VAL A 151 -1.55 -4.37 -1.13
N GLY A 152 -1.68 -5.49 -1.84
CA GLY A 152 -0.79 -5.87 -2.92
C GLY A 152 -1.34 -5.37 -4.26
N VAL A 153 -0.51 -4.68 -5.03
CA VAL A 153 -0.82 -4.23 -6.38
C VAL A 153 0.15 -4.81 -7.39
N GLN A 154 -0.35 -5.07 -8.60
CA GLN A 154 0.50 -5.37 -9.75
C GLN A 154 0.79 -4.05 -10.47
N LEU A 155 2.06 -3.67 -10.58
CA LEU A 155 2.46 -2.44 -11.26
C LEU A 155 2.79 -2.72 -12.71
N THR A 156 2.31 -1.85 -13.59
CA THR A 156 2.46 -1.90 -15.05
C THR A 156 3.31 -0.75 -15.57
N LYS A 157 3.67 -0.79 -16.85
CA LYS A 157 4.39 0.31 -17.51
C LYS A 157 3.62 1.62 -17.49
N SER A 158 2.29 1.61 -17.66
CA SER A 158 1.49 2.84 -17.57
C SER A 158 1.53 3.44 -16.17
N ALA A 159 1.46 2.62 -15.11
CA ALA A 159 1.56 3.10 -13.72
C ALA A 159 2.91 3.78 -13.48
N GLU A 160 4.02 3.19 -13.94
CA GLU A 160 5.35 3.81 -13.86
C GLU A 160 5.42 5.13 -14.65
N LYS A 161 4.82 5.18 -15.84
CA LYS A 161 4.76 6.40 -16.66
C LYS A 161 3.94 7.51 -15.99
N GLN A 162 2.75 7.19 -15.48
CA GLN A 162 1.88 8.13 -14.75
C GLN A 162 2.60 8.69 -13.52
N TYR A 163 3.32 7.82 -12.80
CA TYR A 163 4.14 8.22 -11.67
C TYR A 163 5.25 9.21 -12.05
N LYS A 164 6.03 8.93 -13.10
CA LYS A 164 7.05 9.85 -13.63
C LYS A 164 6.45 11.20 -14.05
N GLN A 165 5.17 11.21 -14.44
CA GLN A 165 4.42 12.41 -14.78
C GLN A 165 3.72 13.08 -13.59
N ARG A 166 3.92 12.59 -12.36
CA ARG A 166 3.24 13.04 -11.13
C ARG A 166 1.71 12.98 -11.22
N LYS A 167 1.20 11.99 -11.94
CA LYS A 167 -0.25 11.73 -12.06
C LYS A 167 -0.66 10.60 -11.12
N PRO A 168 -1.90 10.63 -10.59
CA PRO A 168 -2.50 9.46 -9.97
C PRO A 168 -2.47 8.27 -10.94
N TRP A 169 -2.41 7.07 -10.38
CA TRP A 169 -2.57 5.88 -11.19
C TRP A 169 -4.02 5.71 -11.63
N ALA A 170 -4.18 5.41 -12.91
CA ALA A 170 -5.46 5.08 -13.49
C ALA A 170 -5.25 3.96 -14.50
N LEU A 171 -6.22 3.04 -14.57
CA LEU A 171 -6.22 2.02 -15.62
C LEU A 171 -6.28 2.72 -16.98
N VAL A 172 -5.36 2.35 -17.86
CA VAL A 172 -5.40 2.76 -19.27
C VAL A 172 -6.40 1.87 -20.02
N ARG A 173 -6.91 2.32 -21.18
CA ARG A 173 -7.94 1.62 -21.96
C ARG A 173 -7.60 0.14 -22.18
N ASP A 174 -6.33 -0.14 -22.49
CA ASP A 174 -5.85 -1.47 -22.85
C ASP A 174 -5.08 -2.14 -21.69
N TRP A 175 -5.41 -1.81 -20.43
CA TRP A 175 -4.67 -2.27 -19.24
C TRP A 175 -4.52 -3.80 -19.13
N LYS A 176 -5.47 -4.57 -19.68
CA LYS A 176 -5.45 -6.04 -19.64
C LYS A 176 -4.29 -6.66 -20.45
N THR A 177 -3.78 -5.94 -21.45
CA THR A 177 -2.65 -6.39 -22.28
C THR A 177 -1.32 -5.80 -21.83
N GLU A 178 -1.31 -4.99 -20.76
CA GLU A 178 -0.08 -4.40 -20.27
C GLU A 178 0.85 -5.45 -19.66
N ILE A 179 2.14 -5.31 -19.99
CA ILE A 179 3.19 -6.13 -19.40
C ILE A 179 3.37 -5.71 -17.93
N PRO A 180 3.16 -6.63 -16.97
CA PRO A 180 3.41 -6.33 -15.58
C PRO A 180 4.91 -6.12 -15.32
N LEU A 181 5.26 -5.06 -14.61
CA LEU A 181 6.62 -4.79 -14.13
C LEU A 181 6.94 -5.59 -12.86
N GLY A 182 5.92 -5.84 -12.03
CA GLY A 182 6.00 -6.70 -10.86
C GLY A 182 5.02 -6.29 -9.76
N GLY A 183 5.08 -6.97 -8.61
CA GLY A 183 4.20 -6.69 -7.48
C GLY A 183 4.76 -5.61 -6.54
N HIS A 184 3.87 -4.89 -5.86
CA HIS A 184 4.23 -3.94 -4.81
C HIS A 184 3.22 -3.93 -3.66
N ALA A 185 3.69 -3.75 -2.43
CA ALA A 185 2.86 -3.62 -1.24
C ALA A 185 2.66 -2.13 -0.91
N ILE A 186 1.42 -1.71 -0.64
CA ILE A 186 1.07 -0.32 -0.34
C ILE A 186 0.08 -0.31 0.83
N PRO A 187 0.30 0.51 1.87
CA PRO A 187 -0.77 0.85 2.80
C PRO A 187 -1.68 1.90 2.15
N ILE A 188 -2.95 1.55 1.93
CA ILE A 188 -4.00 2.54 1.64
C ILE A 188 -4.38 3.18 2.97
N VAL A 189 -4.12 4.48 3.10
CA VAL A 189 -4.29 5.24 4.36
C VAL A 189 -5.39 6.30 4.24
N GLY A 190 -5.88 6.54 3.03
CA GLY A 190 -6.96 7.49 2.79
C GLY A 190 -7.64 7.28 1.47
N TYR A 191 -8.67 8.08 1.22
CA TYR A 191 -9.44 8.06 -0.02
C TYR A 191 -10.30 9.31 -0.16
N ASP A 192 -10.77 9.54 -1.37
CA ASP A 192 -11.89 10.45 -1.66
C ASP A 192 -12.91 9.74 -2.57
N ARG A 193 -13.67 10.52 -3.34
CA ARG A 193 -14.62 9.99 -4.32
C ARG A 193 -13.91 9.20 -5.44
N ASP A 194 -12.77 9.68 -5.89
CA ASP A 194 -12.13 9.30 -7.15
C ASP A 194 -10.87 8.44 -6.93
N CYS A 195 -10.22 8.54 -5.76
CA CYS A 195 -8.90 8.01 -5.51
C CYS A 195 -8.78 7.33 -4.13
N PHE A 196 -7.87 6.35 -4.07
CA PHE A 196 -7.27 5.89 -2.82
C PHE A 196 -5.90 6.56 -2.66
N TYR A 197 -5.57 6.96 -1.44
CA TYR A 197 -4.27 7.51 -1.08
C TYR A 197 -3.44 6.44 -0.37
N GLY A 198 -2.22 6.24 -0.83
CA GLY A 198 -1.26 5.34 -0.22
C GLY A 198 0.15 5.82 -0.47
N PHE A 199 1.08 5.37 0.36
CA PHE A 199 2.48 5.69 0.15
C PHE A 199 3.15 4.60 -0.68
N ILE A 200 3.58 5.00 -1.88
CA ILE A 200 4.61 4.30 -2.63
C ILE A 200 5.73 5.30 -2.89
N ARG A 201 6.93 4.97 -2.42
CA ARG A 201 8.12 5.63 -2.93
C ARG A 201 9.17 4.57 -3.18
N LEU A 202 9.17 4.14 -4.43
CA LEU A 202 10.35 3.61 -5.07
C LEU A 202 11.24 4.81 -5.42
N SER A 203 12.48 4.64 -5.85
CA SER A 203 13.30 5.79 -6.24
C SER A 203 12.73 6.49 -7.50
N CYS A 204 11.71 7.36 -7.35
CA CYS A 204 11.46 8.63 -8.08
C CYS A 204 10.09 9.32 -7.74
N GLY A 205 9.84 9.79 -6.51
CA GLY A 205 8.73 10.74 -6.21
C GLY A 205 7.50 10.25 -5.43
N SER A 206 6.68 11.17 -4.92
CA SER A 206 5.50 10.93 -4.06
C SER A 206 4.18 11.08 -4.83
N LEU A 207 3.15 10.28 -4.51
CA LEU A 207 1.78 10.52 -4.96
C LEU A 207 1.17 11.69 -4.15
N LYS A 208 1.06 12.86 -4.75
CA LYS A 208 0.13 13.91 -4.31
C LYS A 208 -0.88 14.13 -5.43
N SER A 209 -2.17 14.12 -5.12
CA SER A 209 -3.11 14.94 -5.87
C SER A 209 -2.98 16.35 -5.28
N ASP A 210 -2.30 17.23 -6.01
CA ASP A 210 -2.46 18.65 -5.74
C ASP A 210 -3.92 18.99 -6.09
N LYS A 211 -4.68 19.41 -5.07
CA LYS A 211 -5.97 20.05 -5.29
C LYS A 211 -5.71 21.33 -6.10
N GLY A 212 -5.98 21.27 -7.41
CA GLY A 212 -5.84 22.40 -8.31
C GLY A 212 -6.42 22.10 -9.68
N GLN A 213 -7.73 22.39 -9.84
CA GLN A 213 -8.44 22.67 -11.10
C GLN A 213 -8.14 21.83 -12.36
N ALA A 214 -9.13 21.02 -12.74
CA ALA A 214 -9.70 21.09 -14.09
C ALA A 214 -11.18 20.70 -14.01
N ARG A 215 -12.05 21.70 -13.82
CA ARG A 215 -13.43 21.58 -14.27
C ARG A 215 -13.39 21.63 -15.78
N HIS A 216 -13.58 20.49 -16.44
CA HIS A 216 -14.02 20.50 -17.82
C HIS A 216 -15.46 20.02 -17.86
N ASN A 217 -16.38 20.99 -17.98
CA ASN A 217 -17.74 20.74 -18.41
C ASN A 217 -17.68 20.22 -19.85
N GLY A 218 -17.61 18.90 -19.99
CA GLY A 218 -17.85 18.21 -21.25
C GLY A 218 -19.14 17.43 -21.12
N ASN A 219 -20.25 18.04 -21.55
CA ASN A 219 -21.48 17.32 -21.84
C ASN A 219 -21.16 16.20 -22.85
N ILE A 220 -21.32 14.93 -22.46
CA ILE A 220 -21.48 13.87 -23.43
C ILE A 220 -22.79 13.15 -23.12
N ARG A 221 -23.71 13.37 -24.04
CA ARG A 221 -25.05 12.80 -24.12
C ARG A 221 -24.97 11.28 -24.24
N ARG A 222 -26.01 10.64 -23.73
CA ARG A 222 -26.36 9.24 -24.01
C ARG A 222 -26.32 8.95 -25.51
N SER A 223 -25.74 7.81 -25.86
CA SER A 223 -26.22 6.92 -26.91
C SER A 223 -26.10 5.50 -26.37
#